data_AF-A0A442MJV2-F1
#
_entry.id   AF-A0A442MJV2-F1
#
_cell.length_a   1.000
_cell.length_b   1.000
_cell.length_c   1.000
_cell.angle_alpha   90.00
_cell.angle_beta   90.00
_cell.angle_gamma   90.00
#
_symmetry.space_group_name_H-M   'P 1'
#
loop_
_entity.id
_entity.type
_entity.pdbx_description
1 polymer ?
#
loop_
_entity_poly.entity_id
_entity_poly.type
_entity_poly.pdbx_seq_one_letter_code
_entity_poly.pdbx_strand_id
1 'polypeptide(L)'
;MFVEIAVTHFADDAKIQRLREHKIPAVEIDLSKLPRDSLRDAITEAVLKTARRHWLFHPGIDAARAQQDADDIAWQKEQNRLLAAAAAKHRSRVDETASAYRQALAKPLGRDIAIPRQAELQAIGLFEYVGYEVVGFACFSERPAVWQAIILAEVFHDHCLGNALCKSVPIANHLEKRRLIQKPFLRVSSDVAEDVTAIEAQFAPAWKAVDNYLKYLLGEGVLVQQGYDVALAGTLAKPWSARTLAEKQRTAAMHSAVQDVEWILGELPANERAGMTGELWLQSIHRESGLTFRKALLSDIESPTIVGQLETIATMLKGQGPLPPATLGLPVEAAIARRKVQMATQSEERRLKQLQEANRSRQSRRDRFCADADVEKDLSGPELGAFLSTKRADMNDMSPVELAEDSEAGLTRAREALSAFVRQRRQEAEAATQKAKFQDKIADLAKGRLSHEDAIAFLKAREDDFGRMSPLQYVKDESTFQKACTKLAQWETFARRS
;
A
#
# COMPACT_ATOMS: atom_id res chain seq x y z
N MET A 1 85.80 -47.57 30.11
CA MET A 1 85.46 -46.35 30.86
C MET A 1 86.51 -46.16 31.94
N PHE A 2 87.07 -44.97 32.07
CA PHE A 2 88.02 -44.64 33.13
C PHE A 2 87.35 -43.82 34.24
N VAL A 3 87.89 -43.96 35.45
CA VAL A 3 87.52 -43.16 36.61
C VAL A 3 88.79 -42.50 37.09
N GLU A 4 88.79 -41.17 37.03
CA GLU A 4 89.89 -40.35 37.51
C GLU A 4 89.55 -39.81 38.90
N ILE A 5 90.49 -39.88 39.83
CA ILE A 5 90.30 -39.39 41.19
C ILE A 5 91.12 -38.12 41.36
N ALA A 6 90.45 -36.97 41.45
CA ALA A 6 91.09 -35.69 41.68
C ALA A 6 91.19 -35.45 43.20
N VAL A 7 92.42 -35.42 43.72
CA VAL A 7 92.68 -35.12 45.15
C VAL A 7 93.34 -33.75 45.32
N THR A 8 94.32 -33.42 44.48
CA THR A 8 95.01 -32.11 44.50
C THR A 8 95.16 -31.51 43.11
N HIS A 9 95.07 -32.35 42.08
CA HIS A 9 95.15 -31.97 40.68
C HIS A 9 93.96 -32.58 39.94
N PHE A 10 93.31 -31.77 39.13
CA PHE A 10 92.27 -32.20 38.20
C PHE A 10 92.91 -32.61 36.88
N ALA A 11 92.22 -33.42 36.08
CA ALA A 11 92.64 -33.75 34.73
C ALA A 11 92.82 -32.47 33.91
N ASP A 12 94.00 -32.32 33.30
CA ASP A 12 94.34 -31.19 32.44
C ASP A 12 93.78 -31.38 31.02
N ASP A 13 93.79 -30.29 30.25
CA ASP A 13 93.28 -30.29 28.87
C ASP A 13 94.01 -31.32 27.98
N ALA A 14 95.31 -31.56 28.21
CA ALA A 14 96.09 -32.54 27.46
C ALA A 14 95.65 -33.98 27.74
N LYS A 15 95.22 -34.29 28.97
CA LYS A 15 94.65 -35.59 29.32
C LYS A 15 93.23 -35.74 28.80
N ILE A 16 92.40 -34.70 28.93
CA ILE A 16 91.03 -34.70 28.39
C ILE A 16 91.04 -34.88 26.87
N GLN A 17 91.97 -34.21 26.17
CA GLN A 17 92.12 -34.32 24.72
C GLN A 17 92.50 -35.74 24.27
N ARG A 18 93.43 -36.40 24.96
CA ARG A 18 93.76 -37.82 24.70
C ARG A 18 92.56 -38.74 24.92
N LEU A 19 91.77 -38.50 25.98
CA LEU A 19 90.55 -39.26 26.23
C LEU A 19 89.50 -39.09 25.11
N ARG A 20 89.37 -37.87 24.57
CA ARG A 20 88.54 -37.57 23.39
C ARG A 20 89.04 -38.29 22.13
N GLU A 21 90.33 -38.20 21.82
CA GLU A 21 90.94 -38.82 20.63
C GLU A 21 90.78 -40.34 20.61
N HIS A 22 91.00 -40.99 21.76
CA HIS A 22 90.83 -42.43 21.91
C HIS A 22 89.37 -42.86 22.14
N LYS A 23 88.44 -41.90 22.21
CA LYS A 23 87.01 -42.11 22.47
C LYS A 23 86.73 -42.91 23.73
N ILE A 24 87.53 -42.73 24.79
CA ILE A 24 87.40 -43.47 26.04
C ILE A 24 86.56 -42.65 27.02
N PRO A 25 85.33 -43.08 27.38
CA PRO A 25 84.53 -42.35 28.36
C PRO A 25 85.25 -42.30 29.70
N ALA A 26 85.32 -41.12 30.30
CA ALA A 26 85.99 -40.92 31.58
C ALA A 26 85.20 -39.96 32.46
N VAL A 27 85.08 -40.33 33.73
CA VAL A 27 84.47 -39.51 34.78
C VAL A 27 85.54 -39.15 35.79
N GLU A 28 85.55 -37.91 36.23
CA GLU A 28 86.39 -37.47 37.34
C GLU A 28 85.55 -37.37 38.60
N ILE A 29 86.08 -37.94 39.69
CA ILE A 29 85.51 -37.87 41.03
C ILE A 29 86.38 -36.91 41.84
N ASP A 30 85.77 -35.83 42.31
CA ASP A 30 86.42 -34.78 43.08
C ASP A 30 86.47 -35.16 44.57
N LEU A 31 87.65 -35.57 45.03
CA LEU A 31 87.98 -35.80 46.43
C LEU A 31 88.80 -34.66 47.04
N SER A 32 88.97 -33.52 46.35
CA SER A 32 89.84 -32.41 46.82
C SER A 32 89.42 -31.82 48.17
N LYS A 33 88.18 -32.05 48.57
CA LYS A 33 87.60 -31.59 49.84
C LYS A 33 87.67 -32.63 50.96
N LEU A 34 88.14 -33.84 50.69
CA LEU A 34 88.28 -34.88 51.70
C LEU A 34 89.61 -34.70 52.47
N PRO A 35 89.61 -34.69 53.82
CA PRO A 35 90.85 -34.59 54.60
C PRO A 35 91.84 -35.71 54.27
N ARG A 36 93.13 -35.41 54.22
CA ARG A 36 94.19 -36.34 53.75
C ARG A 36 94.43 -37.52 54.70
N ASP A 37 94.05 -37.38 55.96
CA ASP A 37 94.11 -38.37 57.02
C ASP A 37 92.79 -39.16 57.17
N SER A 38 91.86 -39.02 56.22
CA SER A 38 90.59 -39.75 56.24
C SER A 38 90.79 -41.26 56.23
N LEU A 39 90.03 -41.95 57.08
CA LEU A 39 90.02 -43.39 57.15
C LEU A 39 89.43 -44.02 55.88
N ARG A 40 89.78 -45.29 55.65
CA ARG A 40 89.38 -46.05 54.46
C ARG A 40 87.87 -46.03 54.20
N ASP A 41 87.05 -46.11 55.24
CA ASP A 41 85.59 -46.12 55.11
C ASP A 41 85.06 -44.76 54.63
N ALA A 42 85.65 -43.66 55.11
CA ALA A 42 85.32 -42.31 54.66
C ALA A 42 85.73 -42.07 53.20
N ILE A 43 86.90 -42.57 52.78
CA ILE A 43 87.33 -42.52 51.37
C ILE A 43 86.39 -43.36 50.49
N THR A 44 86.00 -44.54 50.95
CA THR A 44 85.11 -45.45 50.21
C THR A 44 83.72 -44.82 50.03
N GLU A 45 83.17 -44.24 51.09
CA GLU A 45 81.88 -43.55 51.03
C GLU A 45 81.94 -42.32 50.11
N ALA A 46 83.06 -41.56 50.14
CA ALA A 46 83.28 -40.44 49.23
C ALA A 46 83.30 -40.89 47.77
N VAL A 47 84.14 -41.87 47.43
CA VAL A 47 84.27 -42.37 46.04
C VAL A 47 82.96 -42.96 45.53
N LEU A 48 82.26 -43.75 46.34
CA LEU A 48 81.08 -44.48 45.90
C LEU A 48 79.79 -43.65 45.93
N LYS A 49 79.65 -42.70 46.86
CA LYS A 49 78.37 -42.01 47.05
C LYS A 49 78.47 -40.49 47.07
N THR A 50 79.30 -39.91 47.94
CA THR A 50 79.12 -38.48 48.30
C THR A 50 79.96 -37.48 47.50
N ALA A 51 81.08 -37.90 46.90
CA ALA A 51 81.92 -37.01 46.11
C ALA A 51 81.24 -36.56 44.82
N ARG A 52 81.53 -35.32 44.39
CA ARG A 52 81.01 -34.78 43.14
C ARG A 52 81.66 -35.49 41.96
N ARG A 53 80.88 -35.76 40.92
CA ARG A 53 81.33 -36.44 39.70
C ARG A 53 80.97 -35.62 38.49
N HIS A 54 81.89 -35.50 37.54
CA HIS A 54 81.59 -34.93 36.23
C HIS A 54 82.28 -35.73 35.14
N TRP A 55 81.67 -35.78 33.97
CA TRP A 55 82.29 -36.38 32.80
C TRP A 55 83.45 -35.49 32.34
N LEU A 56 84.64 -36.09 32.18
CA LEU A 56 85.75 -35.49 31.44
C LEU A 56 85.50 -35.62 29.94
N PHE A 57 84.99 -36.79 29.53
CA PHE A 57 84.52 -37.05 28.18
C PHE A 57 83.48 -38.17 28.20
N HIS A 58 82.39 -38.00 27.45
CA HIS A 58 81.47 -39.07 27.13
C HIS A 58 81.01 -38.93 25.68
N PRO A 59 81.24 -39.93 24.81
CA PRO A 59 80.97 -39.81 23.38
C PRO A 59 79.48 -39.55 23.09
N GLY A 60 78.58 -40.11 23.88
CA GLY A 60 77.13 -39.86 23.73
C GLY A 60 76.67 -38.47 24.19
N ILE A 61 77.37 -37.83 25.14
CA ILE A 61 77.01 -36.48 25.60
C ILE A 61 77.52 -35.44 24.60
N ASP A 62 78.76 -35.61 24.16
CA ASP A 62 79.36 -34.73 23.15
C ASP A 62 78.62 -34.84 21.80
N ALA A 63 78.24 -36.06 21.39
CA ALA A 63 77.42 -36.26 20.19
C ALA A 63 76.03 -35.62 20.30
N ALA A 64 75.36 -35.73 21.45
CA ALA A 64 74.06 -35.10 21.68
C ALA A 64 74.16 -33.56 21.66
N ARG A 65 75.21 -32.99 22.26
CA ARG A 65 75.48 -31.54 22.22
C ARG A 65 75.77 -31.06 20.79
N ALA A 66 76.63 -31.77 20.07
CA ALA A 66 76.95 -31.42 18.69
C ALA A 66 75.72 -31.51 17.78
N GLN A 67 74.82 -32.48 18.02
CA GLN A 67 73.55 -32.57 17.30
C GLN A 67 72.63 -31.38 17.63
N GLN A 68 72.51 -31.02 18.90
CA GLN A 68 71.70 -29.87 19.32
C GLN A 68 72.21 -28.56 18.71
N ASP A 69 73.53 -28.32 18.75
CA ASP A 69 74.13 -27.13 18.15
C ASP A 69 73.90 -27.09 16.63
N ALA A 70 73.99 -28.25 15.95
CA ALA A 70 73.71 -28.36 14.52
C ALA A 70 72.23 -28.09 14.20
N ASP A 71 71.31 -28.61 15.01
CA ASP A 71 69.87 -28.40 14.87
C ASP A 71 69.50 -26.93 15.11
N ASP A 72 70.10 -26.27 16.11
CA ASP A 72 69.90 -24.85 16.40
C ASP A 72 70.40 -23.96 15.25
N ILE A 73 71.59 -24.25 14.69
CA ILE A 73 72.12 -23.55 13.51
C ILE A 73 71.21 -23.77 12.29
N ALA A 74 70.74 -25.00 12.07
CA ALA A 74 69.84 -25.32 10.97
C ALA A 74 68.50 -24.59 11.10
N TRP A 75 67.94 -24.54 12.32
CA TRP A 75 66.73 -23.80 12.64
C TRP A 75 66.89 -22.29 12.39
N GLN A 76 67.98 -21.68 12.88
CA GLN A 76 68.26 -20.26 12.64
C GLN A 76 68.42 -19.95 11.14
N LYS A 77 69.11 -20.80 10.39
CA LYS A 77 69.28 -20.64 8.94
C LYS A 77 67.93 -20.71 8.22
N GLU A 78 67.05 -21.62 8.63
CA GLU A 78 65.71 -21.73 8.06
C GLU A 78 64.84 -20.51 8.38
N GLN A 79 64.83 -20.04 9.63
CA GLN A 79 64.11 -18.83 10.03
C GLN A 79 64.60 -17.59 9.24
N ASN A 80 65.91 -17.41 9.13
CA ASN A 80 66.49 -16.33 8.35
C ASN A 80 66.12 -16.42 6.86
N ARG A 81 66.06 -17.64 6.30
CA ARG A 81 65.63 -17.87 4.92
C ARG A 81 64.15 -17.47 4.73
N LEU A 82 63.28 -17.84 5.66
CA LEU A 82 61.85 -17.49 5.61
C LEU A 82 61.65 -15.98 5.71
N LEU A 83 62.34 -15.31 6.65
CA LEU A 83 62.29 -13.86 6.80
C LEU A 83 62.84 -13.13 5.56
N ALA A 84 63.97 -13.59 5.01
CA ALA A 84 64.55 -13.01 3.79
C ALA A 84 63.63 -13.21 2.58
N ALA A 85 62.99 -14.37 2.44
CA ALA A 85 62.02 -14.64 1.39
C ALA A 85 60.77 -13.76 1.52
N ALA A 86 60.26 -13.57 2.75
CA ALA A 86 59.14 -12.67 3.02
C ALA A 86 59.49 -11.22 2.69
N ALA A 87 60.67 -10.73 3.11
CA ALA A 87 61.14 -9.39 2.81
C ALA A 87 61.39 -9.17 1.31
N ALA A 88 61.92 -10.16 0.60
CA ALA A 88 62.10 -10.11 -0.85
C ALA A 88 60.75 -10.05 -1.58
N LYS A 89 59.78 -10.86 -1.16
CA LYS A 89 58.41 -10.85 -1.71
C LYS A 89 57.73 -9.51 -1.47
N HIS A 90 57.87 -8.93 -0.28
CA HIS A 90 57.34 -7.60 0.07
C HIS A 90 57.94 -6.52 -0.82
N ARG A 91 59.28 -6.47 -0.94
CA ARG A 91 59.98 -5.51 -1.82
C ARG A 91 59.56 -5.63 -3.28
N SER A 92 59.52 -6.86 -3.82
CA SER A 92 59.03 -7.10 -5.18
C SER A 92 57.62 -6.54 -5.38
N ARG A 93 56.74 -6.75 -4.40
CA ARG A 93 55.36 -6.26 -4.47
C ARG A 93 55.28 -4.74 -4.43
N VAL A 94 56.10 -4.09 -3.61
CA VAL A 94 56.21 -2.62 -3.55
C VAL A 94 56.67 -2.07 -4.90
N ASP A 95 57.76 -2.60 -5.45
CA ASP A 95 58.34 -2.15 -6.73
C ASP A 95 57.37 -2.37 -7.91
N GLU A 96 56.72 -3.54 -7.98
CA GLU A 96 55.70 -3.85 -8.98
C GLU A 96 54.53 -2.86 -8.92
N THR A 97 54.05 -2.56 -7.72
CA THR A 97 52.89 -1.67 -7.51
C THR A 97 53.27 -0.22 -7.87
N ALA A 98 54.44 0.25 -7.44
CA ALA A 98 54.94 1.59 -7.77
C ALA A 98 55.13 1.76 -9.29
N SER A 99 55.75 0.77 -9.95
CA SER A 99 55.93 0.75 -11.40
C SER A 99 54.60 0.74 -12.15
N ALA A 100 53.65 -0.10 -11.73
CA ALA A 100 52.32 -0.13 -12.31
C ALA A 100 51.59 1.22 -12.16
N TYR A 101 51.75 1.90 -11.02
CA TYR A 101 51.14 3.21 -10.79
C TYR A 101 51.72 4.29 -11.70
N ARG A 102 53.06 4.33 -11.86
CA ARG A 102 53.71 5.25 -12.82
C ARG A 102 53.24 5.02 -14.26
N GLN A 103 53.08 3.76 -14.66
CA GLN A 103 52.54 3.43 -15.99
C GLN A 103 51.08 3.87 -16.14
N ALA A 104 50.27 3.71 -15.11
CA ALA A 104 48.88 4.18 -15.11
C ALA A 104 48.78 5.70 -15.22
N LEU A 105 49.64 6.45 -14.50
CA LEU A 105 49.71 7.91 -14.61
C LEU A 105 50.13 8.40 -16.00
N ALA A 106 51.10 7.71 -16.63
CA ALA A 106 51.61 8.08 -17.95
C ALA A 106 50.65 7.71 -19.10
N LYS A 107 49.60 6.92 -18.84
CA LYS A 107 48.70 6.43 -19.87
C LYS A 107 47.75 7.55 -20.33
N PRO A 108 47.78 7.96 -21.61
CA PRO A 108 46.82 8.94 -22.11
C PRO A 108 45.42 8.32 -22.15
N LEU A 109 44.50 8.91 -21.39
CA LEU A 109 43.08 8.54 -21.42
C LEU A 109 42.42 9.24 -22.62
N GLY A 110 41.65 8.51 -23.43
CA GLY A 110 41.01 9.02 -24.66
C GLY A 110 40.06 10.20 -24.43
N ARG A 111 39.95 11.13 -25.39
CA ARG A 111 39.21 12.40 -25.22
C ARG A 111 37.69 12.24 -25.08
N ASP A 112 37.08 11.30 -25.78
CA ASP A 112 35.62 11.08 -25.78
C ASP A 112 35.23 9.92 -24.86
N ILE A 113 35.08 10.18 -23.56
CA ILE A 113 34.57 9.20 -22.60
C ILE A 113 33.17 9.62 -22.16
N ALA A 114 32.20 8.73 -22.39
CA ALA A 114 30.83 8.92 -21.94
C ALA A 114 30.76 8.84 -20.41
N ILE A 115 30.37 9.94 -19.76
CA ILE A 115 30.21 9.98 -18.30
C ILE A 115 28.84 9.39 -17.94
N PRO A 116 28.78 8.36 -17.07
CA PRO A 116 27.51 7.77 -16.64
C PRO A 116 26.59 8.82 -16.02
N ARG A 117 25.32 8.82 -16.44
CA ARG A 117 24.26 9.70 -15.92
C ARG A 117 24.61 11.19 -15.94
N GLN A 118 25.40 11.62 -16.92
CA GLN A 118 25.83 13.02 -17.08
C GLN A 118 24.67 14.01 -17.08
N ALA A 119 23.60 13.75 -17.86
CA ALA A 119 22.47 14.67 -17.94
C ALA A 119 21.74 14.85 -16.59
N GLU A 120 21.70 13.80 -15.77
CA GLU A 120 21.10 13.85 -14.44
C GLU A 120 21.99 14.63 -13.46
N LEU A 121 23.29 14.35 -13.47
CA LEU A 121 24.26 15.08 -12.66
C LEU A 121 24.27 16.58 -13.01
N GLN A 122 24.19 16.93 -14.29
CA GLN A 122 24.11 18.33 -14.73
C GLN A 122 22.83 19.02 -14.25
N ALA A 123 21.68 18.33 -14.32
CA ALA A 123 20.40 18.89 -13.91
C ALA A 123 20.32 19.20 -12.40
N ILE A 124 21.09 18.49 -11.58
CA ILE A 124 21.15 18.66 -10.12
C ILE A 124 22.35 19.53 -9.69
N GLY A 125 23.22 19.92 -10.64
CA GLY A 125 24.43 20.68 -10.35
C GLY A 125 25.59 19.85 -9.78
N LEU A 126 25.51 18.52 -9.85
CA LEU A 126 26.56 17.63 -9.34
C LEU A 126 27.69 17.36 -10.33
N PHE A 127 27.49 17.71 -11.60
CA PHE A 127 28.47 17.48 -12.65
C PHE A 127 29.77 18.27 -12.44
N GLU A 128 29.74 19.39 -11.73
CA GLU A 128 30.94 20.19 -11.43
C GLU A 128 31.88 19.52 -10.40
N TYR A 129 31.38 18.53 -9.65
CA TYR A 129 32.16 17.84 -8.61
C TYR A 129 32.76 16.51 -9.09
N VAL A 130 32.61 16.16 -10.38
CA VAL A 130 33.26 14.99 -10.98
C VAL A 130 34.42 15.41 -11.88
N GLY A 131 35.41 14.53 -12.03
CA GLY A 131 36.63 14.82 -12.77
C GLY A 131 37.80 15.28 -11.90
N TYR A 132 37.66 15.26 -10.57
CA TYR A 132 38.67 15.76 -9.64
C TYR A 132 39.80 14.74 -9.44
N GLU A 133 41.05 15.13 -9.67
CA GLU A 133 42.22 14.25 -9.53
C GLU A 133 42.68 14.17 -8.07
N VAL A 134 42.15 13.21 -7.33
CA VAL A 134 42.57 12.90 -5.95
C VAL A 134 43.82 12.04 -5.90
N VAL A 135 44.61 12.12 -4.82
CA VAL A 135 45.72 11.19 -4.58
C VAL A 135 45.22 9.74 -4.69
N GLY A 136 45.86 8.93 -5.52
CA GLY A 136 45.45 7.56 -5.86
C GLY A 136 44.46 7.42 -7.02
N PHE A 137 44.10 8.50 -7.74
CA PHE A 137 43.12 8.43 -8.84
C PHE A 137 43.54 7.46 -9.96
N ALA A 138 44.84 7.29 -10.20
CA ALA A 138 45.33 6.39 -11.25
C ALA A 138 45.21 4.90 -10.88
N CYS A 139 44.72 4.56 -9.68
CA CYS A 139 44.36 3.18 -9.35
C CYS A 139 43.14 2.68 -10.12
N PHE A 140 42.34 3.58 -10.71
CA PHE A 140 41.15 3.23 -11.47
C PHE A 140 41.48 3.07 -12.96
N SER A 141 40.76 2.20 -13.66
CA SER A 141 40.92 1.96 -15.10
C SER A 141 40.35 3.09 -15.95
N GLU A 142 39.39 3.83 -15.40
CA GLU A 142 38.66 4.92 -16.04
C GLU A 142 39.08 6.29 -15.48
N ARG A 143 38.74 7.37 -16.19
CA ARG A 143 38.97 8.74 -15.72
C ARG A 143 38.26 9.02 -14.39
N PRO A 144 38.77 9.98 -13.59
CA PRO A 144 38.10 10.48 -12.39
C PRO A 144 36.60 10.72 -12.57
N ALA A 145 36.22 11.40 -13.66
CA ALA A 145 34.82 11.72 -13.95
C ALA A 145 33.89 10.50 -14.00
N VAL A 146 34.36 9.33 -14.48
CA VAL A 146 33.53 8.14 -14.64
C VAL A 146 33.26 7.48 -13.31
N TRP A 147 34.29 7.14 -12.55
CA TRP A 147 34.10 6.43 -11.28
C TRP A 147 33.50 7.36 -10.21
N GLN A 148 33.78 8.66 -10.25
CA GLN A 148 33.16 9.65 -9.36
C GLN A 148 31.68 9.85 -9.66
N ALA A 149 31.29 9.89 -10.94
CA ALA A 149 29.88 9.89 -11.34
C ALA A 149 29.16 8.63 -10.85
N ILE A 150 29.80 7.46 -10.94
CA ILE A 150 29.26 6.20 -10.42
C ILE A 150 29.06 6.25 -8.91
N ILE A 151 29.98 6.84 -8.14
CA ILE A 151 29.79 7.04 -6.70
C ILE A 151 28.56 7.92 -6.44
N LEU A 152 28.47 9.10 -7.07
CA LEU A 152 27.35 10.01 -6.83
C LEU A 152 26.00 9.38 -7.22
N ALA A 153 25.93 8.74 -8.38
CA ALA A 153 24.71 8.16 -8.90
C ALA A 153 24.30 6.84 -8.23
N GLU A 154 25.23 5.89 -8.11
CA GLU A 154 24.88 4.53 -7.66
C GLU A 154 24.92 4.43 -6.14
N VAL A 155 25.90 5.06 -5.47
CA VAL A 155 26.03 4.98 -4.02
C VAL A 155 25.07 5.94 -3.34
N PHE A 156 25.14 7.24 -3.66
CA PHE A 156 24.40 8.26 -2.93
C PHE A 156 22.97 8.47 -3.41
N HIS A 157 22.67 8.11 -4.65
CA HIS A 157 21.32 8.23 -5.19
C HIS A 157 20.60 6.87 -5.29
N ASP A 158 21.19 5.85 -5.90
CA ASP A 158 20.54 4.53 -6.05
C ASP A 158 20.66 3.64 -4.81
N HIS A 159 21.46 4.05 -3.80
CA HIS A 159 21.68 3.31 -2.55
C HIS A 159 22.17 1.87 -2.78
N CYS A 160 23.06 1.67 -3.77
CA CYS A 160 23.51 0.34 -4.21
C CYS A 160 24.25 -0.49 -3.15
N LEU A 161 24.70 0.16 -2.07
CA LEU A 161 25.39 -0.48 -0.94
C LEU A 161 24.42 -1.20 0.03
N GLY A 162 23.10 -1.01 -0.13
CA GLY A 162 22.09 -1.58 0.76
C GLY A 162 22.24 -1.08 2.19
N ASN A 163 22.44 -2.00 3.15
CA ASN A 163 22.62 -1.67 4.57
C ASN A 163 24.07 -1.31 4.94
N ALA A 164 25.01 -1.37 3.99
CA ALA A 164 26.40 -1.00 4.28
C ALA A 164 26.55 0.52 4.34
N LEU A 165 27.39 0.99 5.26
CA LEU A 165 27.72 2.41 5.41
C LEU A 165 28.38 2.94 4.13
N CYS A 166 28.05 4.17 3.73
CA CYS A 166 28.65 4.93 2.62
C CYS A 166 30.08 5.39 2.93
N LYS A 167 30.95 4.46 3.30
CA LYS A 167 32.38 4.69 3.57
C LYS A 167 33.27 4.28 2.41
N SER A 168 34.51 4.76 2.46
CA SER A 168 35.56 4.50 1.49
C SER A 168 35.75 3.02 1.14
N VAL A 169 35.80 2.12 2.13
CA VAL A 169 36.00 0.67 1.89
C VAL A 169 34.78 0.01 1.21
N PRO A 170 33.54 0.13 1.72
CA PRO A 170 32.35 -0.36 1.02
C PRO A 170 32.21 0.17 -0.41
N ILE A 171 32.46 1.46 -0.62
CA ILE A 171 32.42 2.08 -1.94
C ILE A 171 33.51 1.50 -2.85
N ALA A 172 34.75 1.36 -2.37
CA ALA A 172 35.82 0.74 -3.15
C ALA A 172 35.50 -0.72 -3.54
N ASN A 173 34.87 -1.48 -2.64
CA ASN A 173 34.39 -2.83 -2.95
C ASN A 173 33.30 -2.84 -4.04
N HIS A 174 32.43 -1.83 -4.08
CA HIS A 174 31.47 -1.65 -5.17
C HIS A 174 32.18 -1.36 -6.50
N LEU A 175 33.17 -0.48 -6.51
CA LEU A 175 33.98 -0.17 -7.70
C LEU A 175 34.82 -1.38 -8.16
N GLU A 176 35.30 -2.23 -7.24
CA GLU A 176 35.92 -3.53 -7.54
C GLU A 176 34.94 -4.44 -8.30
N LYS A 177 33.70 -4.58 -7.82
CA LYS A 177 32.66 -5.38 -8.48
C LYS A 177 32.32 -4.85 -9.88
N ARG A 178 32.35 -3.53 -10.06
CA ARG A 178 32.19 -2.85 -11.35
C ARG A 178 33.43 -2.95 -12.26
N ARG A 179 34.51 -3.60 -11.79
CA ARG A 179 35.80 -3.77 -12.48
C ARG A 179 36.50 -2.46 -12.84
N LEU A 180 36.30 -1.43 -12.03
CA LEU A 180 36.86 -0.10 -12.24
C LEU A 180 38.24 0.08 -11.59
N ILE A 181 38.66 -0.85 -10.72
CA ILE A 181 39.99 -0.83 -10.10
C ILE A 181 40.93 -1.70 -10.95
N GLN A 182 42.10 -1.16 -11.32
CA GLN A 182 43.04 -1.93 -12.12
C GLN A 182 43.62 -3.09 -11.31
N LYS A 183 43.90 -4.22 -11.98
CA LYS A 183 44.37 -5.47 -11.35
C LYS A 183 45.56 -5.29 -10.38
N PRO A 184 46.60 -4.49 -10.69
CA PRO A 184 47.74 -4.32 -9.78
C PRO A 184 47.36 -3.71 -8.42
N PHE A 185 46.27 -2.93 -8.36
CA PHE A 185 45.86 -2.17 -7.18
C PHE A 185 44.71 -2.82 -6.40
N LEU A 186 44.30 -4.04 -6.78
CA LEU A 186 43.31 -4.81 -6.04
C LEU A 186 43.91 -5.29 -4.71
N ARG A 187 43.22 -4.97 -3.61
CA ARG A 187 43.51 -5.47 -2.25
C ARG A 187 44.98 -5.36 -1.83
N VAL A 188 45.59 -4.21 -2.10
CA VAL A 188 46.93 -3.87 -1.60
C VAL A 188 46.89 -3.79 -0.07
N SER A 189 47.80 -4.49 0.62
CA SER A 189 47.91 -4.42 2.08
C SER A 189 48.39 -3.04 2.54
N SER A 190 48.07 -2.67 3.78
CA SER A 190 48.49 -1.39 4.35
C SER A 190 50.01 -1.20 4.31
N ASP A 191 50.78 -2.22 4.70
CA ASP A 191 52.25 -2.15 4.71
C ASP A 191 52.84 -1.88 3.32
N VAL A 192 52.34 -2.57 2.29
CA VAL A 192 52.78 -2.32 0.91
C VAL A 192 52.35 -0.93 0.47
N ALA A 193 51.14 -0.50 0.83
CA ALA A 193 50.64 0.80 0.43
C ALA A 193 51.45 1.96 1.04
N GLU A 194 51.84 1.85 2.31
CA GLU A 194 52.68 2.83 3.00
C GLU A 194 54.06 2.95 2.36
N ASP A 195 54.72 1.82 2.09
CA ASP A 195 56.03 1.81 1.43
C ASP A 195 55.96 2.33 -0.02
N VAL A 196 54.90 1.99 -0.77
CA VAL A 196 54.69 2.55 -2.11
C VAL A 196 54.45 4.06 -2.04
N THR A 197 53.66 4.57 -1.09
CA THR A 197 53.43 6.01 -0.91
C THR A 197 54.74 6.75 -0.57
N ALA A 198 55.66 6.11 0.15
CA ALA A 198 56.99 6.70 0.42
C ALA A 198 57.84 6.88 -0.85
N ILE A 199 57.65 6.04 -1.87
CA ILE A 199 58.34 6.11 -3.16
C ILE A 199 57.57 7.04 -4.13
N GLU A 200 56.24 6.90 -4.18
CA GLU A 200 55.34 7.60 -5.09
C GLU A 200 54.33 8.42 -4.28
N ALA A 201 54.63 9.69 -4.02
CA ALA A 201 53.79 10.54 -3.15
C ALA A 201 52.34 10.71 -3.63
N GLN A 202 52.08 10.56 -4.93
CA GLN A 202 50.72 10.61 -5.50
C GLN A 202 49.96 9.29 -5.37
N PHE A 203 50.61 8.21 -4.92
CA PHE A 203 49.97 6.92 -4.74
C PHE A 203 49.15 6.88 -3.45
N ALA A 204 47.93 6.39 -3.59
CA ALA A 204 47.13 5.89 -2.47
C ALA A 204 46.33 4.68 -2.97
N PRO A 205 46.10 3.66 -2.12
CA PRO A 205 45.27 2.52 -2.49
C PRO A 205 43.84 2.98 -2.82
N ALA A 206 43.13 2.22 -3.65
CA ALA A 206 41.83 2.63 -4.20
C ALA A 206 40.81 3.09 -3.14
N TRP A 207 40.73 2.43 -1.98
CA TRP A 207 39.86 2.86 -0.89
C TRP A 207 40.26 4.23 -0.33
N LYS A 208 41.55 4.53 -0.22
CA LYS A 208 42.04 5.83 0.26
C LYS A 208 41.87 6.93 -0.79
N ALA A 209 41.93 6.60 -2.08
CA ALA A 209 41.54 7.51 -3.15
C ALA A 209 40.04 7.88 -3.06
N VAL A 210 39.17 6.89 -2.81
CA VAL A 210 37.75 7.15 -2.54
C VAL A 210 37.59 8.03 -1.28
N ASP A 211 38.31 7.72 -0.20
CA ASP A 211 38.28 8.53 1.03
C ASP A 211 38.65 10.00 0.78
N ASN A 212 39.69 10.24 -0.01
CA ASN A 212 40.11 11.58 -0.42
C ASN A 212 39.01 12.30 -1.22
N TYR A 213 38.31 11.58 -2.10
CA TYR A 213 37.19 12.14 -2.85
C TYR A 213 35.99 12.46 -1.96
N LEU A 214 35.64 11.57 -1.02
CA LEU A 214 34.58 11.85 -0.04
C LEU A 214 34.91 13.07 0.83
N LYS A 215 36.17 13.23 1.25
CA LYS A 215 36.65 14.42 1.97
C LYS A 215 36.54 15.69 1.15
N TYR A 216 36.87 15.63 -0.14
CA TYR A 216 36.65 16.74 -1.07
C TYR A 216 35.16 17.13 -1.12
N LEU A 217 34.27 16.16 -1.33
CA LEU A 217 32.83 16.42 -1.37
C LEU A 217 32.24 16.94 -0.04
N LEU A 218 32.81 16.51 1.10
CA LEU A 218 32.46 17.06 2.41
C LEU A 218 32.91 18.52 2.55
N GLY A 219 34.11 18.85 2.05
CA GLY A 219 34.64 20.22 2.05
C GLY A 219 33.82 21.18 1.19
N GLU A 220 33.32 20.71 0.05
CA GLU A 220 32.43 21.46 -0.85
C GLU A 220 30.98 21.51 -0.38
N GLY A 221 30.64 20.86 0.74
CA GLY A 221 29.27 20.80 1.27
C GLY A 221 28.30 19.98 0.41
N VAL A 222 28.80 19.20 -0.54
CA VAL A 222 28.02 18.26 -1.36
C VAL A 222 27.58 17.07 -0.50
N LEU A 223 28.47 16.58 0.36
CA LEU A 223 28.15 15.56 1.37
C LEU A 223 28.05 16.20 2.76
N VAL A 224 27.25 15.58 3.62
CA VAL A 224 27.11 15.92 5.03
C VAL A 224 27.35 14.69 5.90
N GLN A 225 27.97 14.90 7.06
CA GLN A 225 28.17 13.84 8.05
C GLN A 225 26.81 13.47 8.68
N GLN A 226 26.44 12.19 8.63
CA GLN A 226 25.26 11.63 9.28
C GLN A 226 25.68 10.52 10.24
N GLY A 227 25.94 10.89 11.49
CA GLY A 227 26.47 9.96 12.49
C GLY A 227 27.81 9.37 12.04
N TYR A 228 27.87 8.05 11.91
CA TYR A 228 29.06 7.35 11.42
C TYR A 228 29.16 7.27 9.89
N ASP A 229 28.21 7.83 9.16
CA ASP A 229 28.15 7.77 7.69
C ASP A 229 28.22 9.17 7.04
N VAL A 230 28.30 9.20 5.72
CA VAL A 230 28.13 10.40 4.90
C VAL A 230 26.92 10.24 3.99
N ALA A 231 26.22 11.34 3.74
CA ALA A 231 25.06 11.37 2.85
C ALA A 231 25.08 12.62 1.98
N LEU A 232 24.37 12.59 0.85
CA LEU A 232 24.23 13.75 -0.01
C LEU A 232 23.46 14.87 0.72
N ALA A 233 23.93 16.11 0.60
CA ALA A 233 23.30 17.26 1.21
C ALA A 233 21.84 17.40 0.78
N GLY A 234 20.95 17.74 1.73
CA GLY A 234 19.51 17.78 1.48
C GLY A 234 19.07 18.72 0.36
N THR A 235 19.86 19.76 0.06
CA THR A 235 19.64 20.70 -1.05
C THR A 235 19.84 20.05 -2.43
N LEU A 236 20.69 19.02 -2.52
CA LEU A 236 20.99 18.28 -3.75
C LEU A 236 20.21 16.96 -3.82
N ALA A 237 20.04 16.30 -2.67
CA ALA A 237 19.31 15.03 -2.57
C ALA A 237 17.81 15.17 -2.87
N LYS A 238 17.13 16.19 -2.32
CA LYS A 238 15.68 16.36 -2.51
C LYS A 238 15.30 16.57 -3.98
N PRO A 239 15.94 17.48 -4.75
CA PRO A 239 15.63 17.63 -6.17
C PRO A 239 15.94 16.38 -6.98
N TRP A 240 17.03 15.65 -6.68
CA TRP A 240 17.36 14.42 -7.39
C TRP A 240 16.33 13.31 -7.15
N SER A 241 16.00 13.04 -5.89
CA SER A 241 14.99 12.02 -5.54
C SER A 241 13.61 12.38 -6.08
N ALA A 242 13.21 13.67 -6.03
CA ALA A 242 11.94 14.12 -6.62
C ALA A 242 11.90 13.90 -8.13
N ARG A 243 12.99 14.21 -8.84
CA ARG A 243 13.11 13.99 -10.28
C ARG A 243 13.02 12.51 -10.63
N THR A 244 13.80 11.65 -9.94
CA THR A 244 13.76 10.21 -10.18
C THR A 244 12.41 9.60 -9.81
N LEU A 245 11.76 10.07 -8.75
CA LEU A 245 10.41 9.64 -8.41
C LEU A 245 9.41 10.02 -9.51
N ALA A 246 9.46 11.26 -10.01
CA ALA A 246 8.61 11.72 -11.11
C ALA A 246 8.86 10.91 -12.39
N GLU A 247 10.12 10.62 -12.73
CA GLU A 247 10.46 9.80 -13.90
C GLU A 247 10.00 8.35 -13.77
N LYS A 248 10.16 7.75 -12.57
CA LYS A 248 9.61 6.42 -12.26
C LYS A 248 8.08 6.41 -12.33
N GLN A 249 7.42 7.43 -11.80
CA GLN A 249 5.96 7.57 -11.86
C GLN A 249 5.47 7.71 -13.31
N ARG A 250 6.11 8.55 -14.13
CA ARG A 250 5.80 8.67 -15.56
C ARG A 250 5.97 7.35 -16.31
N THR A 251 7.06 6.64 -16.03
CA THR A 251 7.33 5.32 -16.65
C THR A 251 6.31 4.27 -16.20
N ALA A 252 5.94 4.26 -14.92
CA ALA A 252 4.91 3.38 -14.38
C ALA A 252 3.51 3.71 -14.95
N ALA A 253 3.16 4.98 -15.04
CA ALA A 253 1.91 5.44 -15.66
C ALA A 253 1.84 5.04 -17.13
N MET A 254 2.93 5.18 -17.88
CA MET A 254 3.01 4.71 -19.26
C MET A 254 2.81 3.18 -19.34
N HIS A 255 3.46 2.39 -18.49
CA HIS A 255 3.27 0.95 -18.46
C HIS A 255 1.82 0.56 -18.10
N SER A 256 1.21 1.22 -17.11
CA SER A 256 -0.19 1.01 -16.74
C SER A 256 -1.12 1.32 -17.91
N ALA A 257 -0.92 2.46 -18.58
CA ALA A 257 -1.71 2.85 -19.74
C ALA A 257 -1.60 1.83 -20.88
N VAL A 258 -0.41 1.27 -21.12
CA VAL A 258 -0.22 0.19 -22.11
C VAL A 258 -0.96 -1.07 -21.71
N GLN A 259 -0.94 -1.45 -20.42
CA GLN A 259 -1.71 -2.60 -19.92
C GLN A 259 -3.21 -2.39 -20.09
N ASP A 260 -3.72 -1.18 -19.80
CA ASP A 260 -5.12 -0.84 -20.01
C ASP A 260 -5.50 -0.92 -21.49
N VAL A 261 -4.63 -0.44 -22.39
CA VAL A 261 -4.82 -0.54 -23.83
C VAL A 261 -4.82 -1.99 -24.29
N GLU A 262 -3.87 -2.82 -23.84
CA GLU A 262 -3.83 -4.24 -24.16
C GLU A 262 -5.06 -4.98 -23.66
N TRP A 263 -5.55 -4.64 -22.46
CA TRP A 263 -6.79 -5.16 -21.93
C TRP A 263 -8.00 -4.73 -22.76
N ILE A 264 -8.12 -3.43 -23.08
CA ILE A 264 -9.18 -2.89 -23.95
C ILE A 264 -9.21 -3.63 -25.29
N LEU A 265 -8.05 -3.80 -25.94
CA LEU A 265 -7.93 -4.52 -27.20
C LEU A 265 -8.31 -6.01 -27.04
N GLY A 266 -8.01 -6.61 -25.88
CA GLY A 266 -8.38 -7.99 -25.53
C GLY A 266 -9.90 -8.21 -25.44
N GLU A 267 -10.66 -7.22 -24.96
CA GLU A 267 -12.12 -7.27 -24.87
C GLU A 267 -12.83 -7.06 -26.23
N LEU A 268 -12.12 -6.56 -27.24
CA LEU A 268 -12.68 -6.37 -28.58
C LEU A 268 -12.64 -7.69 -29.38
N PRO A 269 -13.67 -7.95 -30.21
CA PRO A 269 -13.64 -9.01 -31.23
C PRO A 269 -12.42 -8.89 -32.16
N ALA A 270 -11.84 -10.02 -32.58
CA ALA A 270 -10.59 -10.04 -33.35
C ALA A 270 -10.66 -9.23 -34.66
N ASN A 271 -11.82 -9.20 -35.32
CA ASN A 271 -12.08 -8.42 -36.53
C ASN A 271 -12.14 -6.91 -36.29
N GLU A 272 -12.40 -6.46 -35.06
CA GLU A 272 -12.49 -5.04 -34.69
C GLU A 272 -11.12 -4.47 -34.29
N ARG A 273 -10.17 -5.30 -33.85
CA ARG A 273 -8.86 -4.85 -33.34
C ARG A 273 -7.98 -4.16 -34.38
N ALA A 274 -8.26 -4.31 -35.67
CA ALA A 274 -7.50 -3.71 -36.78
C ALA A 274 -5.97 -3.90 -36.70
N GLY A 275 -5.50 -5.01 -36.09
CA GLY A 275 -4.08 -5.27 -35.86
C GLY A 275 -3.39 -4.32 -34.86
N MET A 276 -4.14 -3.48 -34.15
CA MET A 276 -3.62 -2.55 -33.14
C MET A 276 -2.99 -3.33 -31.99
N THR A 277 -1.84 -2.85 -31.51
CA THR A 277 -1.13 -3.35 -30.32
C THR A 277 -0.77 -2.17 -29.41
N GLY A 278 -0.43 -2.44 -28.14
CA GLY A 278 0.01 -1.41 -27.21
C GLY A 278 1.21 -0.61 -27.74
N GLU A 279 2.19 -1.27 -28.35
CA GLU A 279 3.36 -0.61 -28.93
C GLU A 279 3.03 0.25 -30.17
N LEU A 280 2.15 -0.23 -31.06
CA LEU A 280 1.67 0.57 -32.20
C LEU A 280 0.88 1.79 -31.73
N TRP A 281 0.06 1.63 -30.69
CA TRP A 281 -0.66 2.73 -30.07
C TRP A 281 0.29 3.78 -29.48
N LEU A 282 1.34 3.38 -28.77
CA LEU A 282 2.36 4.31 -28.24
C LEU A 282 3.04 5.16 -29.33
N GLN A 283 3.19 4.60 -30.52
CA GLN A 283 3.80 5.28 -31.68
C GLN A 283 2.80 6.17 -32.44
N SER A 284 1.50 5.98 -32.23
CA SER A 284 0.45 6.78 -32.85
C SER A 284 0.36 8.20 -32.25
N ILE A 285 -0.20 9.12 -33.03
CA ILE A 285 -0.28 10.54 -32.68
C ILE A 285 -1.55 10.82 -31.85
N HIS A 286 -1.35 11.38 -30.66
CA HIS A 286 -2.41 11.93 -29.84
C HIS A 286 -2.92 13.24 -30.46
N ARG A 287 -4.16 13.24 -30.97
CA ARG A 287 -4.71 14.33 -31.79
C ARG A 287 -4.74 15.70 -31.11
N GLU A 288 -4.95 15.75 -29.79
CA GLU A 288 -5.05 17.03 -29.05
C GLU A 288 -3.67 17.67 -28.89
N SER A 289 -2.66 16.89 -28.55
CA SER A 289 -1.30 17.39 -28.29
C SER A 289 -0.39 17.44 -29.53
N GLY A 290 -0.70 16.68 -30.59
CA GLY A 290 0.18 16.46 -31.74
C GLY A 290 1.42 15.60 -31.44
N LEU A 291 1.60 15.14 -30.20
CA LEU A 291 2.69 14.26 -29.77
C LEU A 291 2.33 12.78 -30.01
N THR A 292 3.34 11.92 -30.07
CA THR A 292 3.09 10.47 -29.95
C THR A 292 2.58 10.15 -28.55
N PHE A 293 1.74 9.12 -28.39
CA PHE A 293 1.28 8.70 -27.05
C PHE A 293 2.42 8.39 -26.10
N ARG A 294 3.55 7.84 -26.59
CA ARG A 294 4.78 7.66 -25.81
C ARG A 294 5.29 8.98 -25.20
N LYS A 295 5.30 10.07 -25.97
CA LYS A 295 5.75 11.39 -25.48
C LYS A 295 4.69 12.06 -24.62
N ALA A 296 3.41 11.94 -24.99
CA ALA A 296 2.31 12.51 -24.24
C ALA A 296 2.17 11.89 -22.84
N LEU A 297 2.35 10.57 -22.70
CA LEU A 297 2.33 9.90 -21.39
C LEU A 297 3.52 10.25 -20.48
N LEU A 298 4.62 10.76 -21.06
CA LEU A 298 5.75 11.29 -20.30
C LEU A 298 5.58 12.78 -19.95
N SER A 299 4.52 13.43 -20.45
CA SER A 299 4.17 14.81 -20.12
C SER A 299 3.26 14.87 -18.91
N ASP A 300 3.57 15.77 -17.97
CA ASP A 300 2.76 15.98 -16.76
C ASP A 300 1.38 16.60 -17.08
N ILE A 301 1.22 17.21 -18.26
CA ILE A 301 -0.02 17.87 -18.70
C ILE A 301 -0.97 16.88 -19.36
N GLU A 302 -0.45 16.06 -20.29
CA GLU A 302 -1.27 15.19 -21.13
C GLU A 302 -1.58 13.84 -20.46
N SER A 303 -0.65 13.33 -19.65
CA SER A 303 -0.77 11.99 -19.05
C SER A 303 -2.07 11.79 -18.25
N PRO A 304 -2.48 12.69 -17.33
CA PRO A 304 -3.71 12.49 -16.56
C PRO A 304 -4.97 12.41 -17.43
N THR A 305 -5.04 13.24 -18.48
CA THR A 305 -6.17 13.27 -19.42
C THR A 305 -6.26 11.96 -20.21
N ILE A 306 -5.13 11.48 -20.72
CA ILE A 306 -5.08 10.21 -21.48
C ILE A 306 -5.49 9.03 -20.57
N VAL A 307 -4.95 8.97 -19.36
CA VAL A 307 -5.26 7.89 -18.40
C VAL A 307 -6.75 7.90 -18.03
N GLY A 308 -7.33 9.06 -17.72
CA GLY A 308 -8.76 9.15 -17.40
C GLY A 308 -9.69 8.77 -18.56
N GLN A 309 -9.29 9.10 -19.80
CA GLN A 309 -10.03 8.67 -20.99
C GLN A 309 -9.92 7.15 -21.22
N LEU A 310 -8.75 6.54 -21.01
CA LEU A 310 -8.59 5.08 -21.05
C LEU A 310 -9.47 4.39 -20.00
N GLU A 311 -9.51 4.91 -18.76
CA GLU A 311 -10.38 4.38 -17.71
C GLU A 311 -11.86 4.47 -18.09
N THR A 312 -12.27 5.55 -18.75
CA THR A 312 -13.66 5.72 -19.25
C THR A 312 -14.00 4.67 -20.32
N ILE A 313 -13.08 4.43 -21.28
CA ILE A 313 -13.24 3.38 -22.30
C ILE A 313 -13.32 2.01 -21.63
N ALA A 314 -12.44 1.74 -20.67
CA ALA A 314 -12.41 0.46 -19.97
C ALA A 314 -13.68 0.20 -19.17
N THR A 315 -14.19 1.22 -18.47
CA THR A 315 -15.45 1.15 -17.71
C THR A 315 -16.64 0.91 -18.64
N MET A 316 -16.67 1.57 -19.79
CA MET A 316 -17.68 1.35 -20.83
C MET A 316 -17.69 -0.11 -21.29
N LEU A 317 -16.52 -0.71 -21.57
CA LEU A 317 -16.39 -2.10 -22.00
C LEU A 317 -16.84 -3.10 -20.92
N LYS A 318 -16.66 -2.78 -19.64
CA LYS A 318 -17.24 -3.55 -18.51
C LYS A 318 -18.77 -3.44 -18.41
N GLY A 319 -19.41 -2.71 -19.32
CA GLY A 319 -20.86 -2.50 -19.31
C GLY A 319 -21.32 -1.52 -18.25
N GLN A 320 -20.43 -0.67 -17.75
CA GLN A 320 -20.69 0.35 -16.74
C GLN A 320 -20.34 1.75 -17.27
N GLY A 321 -20.75 2.80 -16.57
CA GLY A 321 -20.32 4.17 -16.87
C GLY A 321 -20.86 4.80 -18.17
N PRO A 322 -20.43 6.05 -18.45
CA PRO A 322 -20.82 6.82 -19.62
C PRO A 322 -20.08 6.37 -20.89
N LEU A 323 -20.53 6.85 -22.05
CA LEU A 323 -19.79 6.70 -23.31
C LEU A 323 -18.55 7.60 -23.28
N PRO A 324 -17.38 7.13 -23.73
CA PRO A 324 -16.15 7.92 -23.75
C PRO A 324 -16.26 9.09 -24.72
N PRO A 325 -15.67 10.26 -24.40
CA PRO A 325 -15.73 11.45 -25.26
C PRO A 325 -14.85 11.32 -26.51
N ALA A 326 -13.78 10.55 -26.43
CA ALA A 326 -12.86 10.28 -27.53
C ALA A 326 -12.38 8.82 -27.48
N THR A 327 -11.93 8.30 -28.62
CA THR A 327 -11.46 6.91 -28.75
C THR A 327 -9.97 6.74 -28.48
N LEU A 328 -9.24 7.85 -28.27
CA LEU A 328 -7.77 7.86 -28.14
C LEU A 328 -7.03 7.12 -29.27
N GLY A 329 -7.61 7.08 -30.48
CA GLY A 329 -7.05 6.34 -31.61
C GLY A 329 -7.14 4.82 -31.47
N LEU A 330 -7.85 4.31 -30.47
CA LEU A 330 -8.16 2.89 -30.31
C LEU A 330 -9.37 2.50 -31.17
N PRO A 331 -9.42 1.26 -31.70
CA PRO A 331 -10.49 0.81 -32.58
C PRO A 331 -11.74 0.38 -31.78
N VAL A 332 -12.31 1.30 -31.00
CA VAL A 332 -13.44 1.04 -30.07
C VAL A 332 -14.78 1.54 -30.59
N GLU A 333 -14.86 2.06 -31.82
CA GLU A 333 -16.06 2.68 -32.39
C GLU A 333 -17.26 1.70 -32.45
N ALA A 334 -17.01 0.45 -32.84
CA ALA A 334 -18.03 -0.59 -32.89
C ALA A 334 -18.55 -0.95 -31.49
N ALA A 335 -17.67 -0.99 -30.49
CA ALA A 335 -18.04 -1.22 -29.09
C ALA A 335 -18.88 -0.07 -28.53
N ILE A 336 -18.52 1.18 -28.84
CA ILE A 336 -19.31 2.38 -28.49
C ILE A 336 -20.71 2.28 -29.10
N ALA A 337 -20.82 1.89 -30.38
CA ALA A 337 -22.11 1.73 -31.05
C ALA A 337 -22.99 0.65 -30.38
N ARG A 338 -22.42 -0.53 -30.06
CA ARG A 338 -23.13 -1.58 -29.31
C ARG A 338 -23.62 -1.09 -27.96
N ARG A 339 -22.76 -0.38 -27.23
CA ARG A 339 -23.11 0.16 -25.91
C ARG A 339 -24.21 1.20 -25.99
N LYS A 340 -24.20 2.08 -26.99
CA LYS A 340 -25.26 3.07 -27.21
C LYS A 340 -26.62 2.41 -27.43
N VAL A 341 -26.68 1.34 -28.23
CA VAL A 341 -27.90 0.54 -28.42
C VAL A 341 -28.34 -0.09 -27.10
N GLN A 342 -27.42 -0.72 -26.36
CA GLN A 342 -27.72 -1.33 -25.07
C GLN A 342 -28.27 -0.31 -24.05
N MET A 343 -27.67 0.88 -23.96
CA MET A 343 -28.12 1.97 -23.08
C MET A 343 -29.53 2.46 -23.48
N ALA A 344 -29.81 2.57 -24.77
CA ALA A 344 -31.14 2.92 -25.27
C ALA A 344 -32.18 1.87 -24.87
N THR A 345 -31.89 0.58 -25.08
CA THR A 345 -32.76 -0.54 -24.66
C THR A 345 -33.00 -0.52 -23.16
N GLN A 346 -31.96 -0.36 -22.34
CA GLN A 346 -32.10 -0.28 -20.88
C GLN A 346 -32.91 0.93 -20.43
N SER A 347 -32.78 2.08 -21.11
CA SER A 347 -33.58 3.26 -20.80
C SER A 347 -35.06 3.04 -21.10
N GLU A 348 -35.37 2.36 -22.20
CA GLU A 348 -36.74 2.03 -22.59
C GLU A 348 -37.35 0.97 -21.67
N GLU A 349 -36.60 -0.07 -21.29
CA GLU A 349 -37.02 -1.05 -20.30
C GLU A 349 -37.31 -0.41 -18.93
N ARG A 350 -36.47 0.54 -18.49
CA ARG A 350 -36.71 1.29 -17.25
C ARG A 350 -37.98 2.13 -17.36
N ARG A 351 -38.19 2.80 -18.49
CA ARG A 351 -39.40 3.60 -18.75
C ARG A 351 -40.66 2.72 -18.72
N LEU A 352 -40.61 1.54 -19.35
CA LEU A 352 -41.71 0.57 -19.33
C LEU A 352 -41.98 0.04 -17.92
N LYS A 353 -40.94 -0.30 -17.14
CA LYS A 353 -41.09 -0.71 -15.74
C LYS A 353 -41.70 0.39 -14.87
N GLN A 354 -41.26 1.64 -15.02
CA GLN A 354 -41.83 2.78 -14.30
C GLN A 354 -43.31 2.98 -14.65
N LEU A 355 -43.70 2.86 -15.93
CA LEU A 355 -45.10 2.90 -16.35
C LEU A 355 -45.92 1.75 -15.76
N GLN A 356 -45.37 0.53 -15.74
CA GLN A 356 -46.01 -0.64 -15.13
C GLN A 356 -46.21 -0.46 -13.62
N GLU A 357 -45.20 0.04 -12.90
CA GLU A 357 -45.27 0.31 -11.46
C GLU A 357 -46.27 1.43 -11.14
N ALA A 358 -46.30 2.49 -11.94
CA ALA A 358 -47.28 3.58 -11.81
C ALA A 358 -48.71 3.07 -12.03
N ASN A 359 -48.94 2.24 -13.07
CA ASN A 359 -50.24 1.61 -13.32
C ASN A 359 -50.64 0.64 -12.21
N ARG A 360 -49.71 -0.17 -11.70
CA ARG A 360 -49.95 -1.07 -10.57
C ARG A 360 -50.35 -0.30 -9.32
N SER A 361 -49.69 0.83 -9.06
CA SER A 361 -50.01 1.70 -7.93
C SER A 361 -51.38 2.36 -8.08
N ARG A 362 -51.72 2.82 -9.30
CA ARG A 362 -53.05 3.35 -9.63
C ARG A 362 -54.15 2.30 -9.38
N GLN A 363 -53.97 1.09 -9.88
CA GLN A 363 -54.92 -0.01 -9.69
C GLN A 363 -55.04 -0.39 -8.20
N SER A 364 -53.92 -0.47 -7.48
CA SER A 364 -53.94 -0.79 -6.04
C SER A 364 -54.72 0.25 -5.23
N ARG A 365 -54.60 1.55 -5.56
CA ARG A 365 -55.39 2.61 -4.92
C ARG A 365 -56.88 2.48 -5.21
N ARG A 366 -57.24 2.21 -6.47
CA ARG A 366 -58.62 1.91 -6.88
C ARG A 366 -59.20 0.75 -6.06
N ASP A 367 -58.49 -0.37 -6.03
CA ASP A 367 -58.97 -1.59 -5.36
C ASP A 367 -59.11 -1.38 -3.84
N ARG A 368 -58.17 -0.67 -3.20
CA ARG A 368 -58.26 -0.27 -1.78
C ARG A 368 -59.51 0.57 -1.51
N PHE A 369 -59.76 1.57 -2.36
CA PHE A 369 -60.93 2.43 -2.19
C PHE A 369 -62.25 1.68 -2.40
N CYS A 370 -62.34 0.85 -3.45
CA CYS A 370 -63.53 0.03 -3.68
C CYS A 370 -63.78 -0.95 -2.53
N ALA A 371 -62.73 -1.60 -2.00
CA ALA A 371 -62.85 -2.48 -0.85
C ALA A 371 -63.38 -1.75 0.40
N ASP A 372 -62.92 -0.51 0.66
CA ASP A 372 -63.45 0.30 1.76
C ASP A 372 -64.93 0.64 1.55
N ALA A 373 -65.35 0.92 0.30
CA ALA A 373 -66.74 1.16 -0.04
C ALA A 373 -67.62 -0.08 0.14
N ASP A 374 -67.12 -1.27 -0.22
CA ASP A 374 -67.85 -2.55 -0.07
C ASP A 374 -68.05 -2.97 1.40
N VAL A 375 -67.19 -2.49 2.33
CA VAL A 375 -67.32 -2.76 3.77
C VAL A 375 -68.47 -1.97 4.41
N GLU A 376 -68.93 -0.88 3.81
CA GLU A 376 -70.02 -0.05 4.30
C GLU A 376 -71.39 -0.71 4.01
N LYS A 377 -71.69 -1.78 4.76
CA LYS A 377 -72.88 -2.63 4.64
C LYS A 377 -74.23 -1.92 4.83
N ASP A 378 -74.22 -0.69 5.37
CA ASP A 378 -75.43 0.10 5.59
C ASP A 378 -75.96 0.78 4.31
N LEU A 379 -75.20 0.68 3.21
CA LEU A 379 -75.57 1.14 1.88
C LEU A 379 -75.85 -0.07 0.99
N SER A 380 -77.11 -0.50 0.89
CA SER A 380 -77.49 -1.51 -0.10
C SER A 380 -77.94 -0.86 -1.42
N GLY A 381 -77.22 -1.13 -2.51
CA GLY A 381 -77.76 -1.01 -3.87
C GLY A 381 -77.23 0.15 -4.76
N PRO A 382 -78.05 0.69 -5.68
CA PRO A 382 -77.64 1.59 -6.77
C PRO A 382 -77.01 2.92 -6.34
N GLU A 383 -77.32 3.40 -5.13
CA GLU A 383 -76.87 4.70 -4.62
C GLU A 383 -75.37 4.76 -4.36
N LEU A 384 -74.78 3.67 -3.86
CA LEU A 384 -73.33 3.56 -3.66
C LEU A 384 -72.61 3.53 -5.01
N GLY A 385 -73.13 2.76 -5.97
CA GLY A 385 -72.60 2.73 -7.34
C GLY A 385 -72.67 4.10 -8.03
N ALA A 386 -73.77 4.84 -7.83
CA ALA A 386 -73.91 6.21 -8.32
C ALA A 386 -72.89 7.14 -7.64
N PHE A 387 -72.69 7.06 -6.33
CA PHE A 387 -71.68 7.85 -5.64
C PHE A 387 -70.26 7.60 -6.18
N LEU A 388 -69.87 6.33 -6.34
CA LEU A 388 -68.53 5.95 -6.79
C LEU A 388 -68.22 6.37 -8.24
N SER A 389 -69.22 6.45 -9.10
CA SER A 389 -69.05 6.71 -10.55
C SER A 389 -69.40 8.14 -10.98
N THR A 390 -70.15 8.89 -10.16
CA THR A 390 -70.57 10.25 -10.52
C THR A 390 -69.43 11.24 -10.29
N LYS A 391 -69.16 12.05 -11.32
CA LYS A 391 -68.21 13.18 -11.24
C LYS A 391 -68.77 14.31 -10.41
N ARG A 392 -67.91 14.91 -9.60
CA ARG A 392 -68.35 15.95 -8.66
C ARG A 392 -67.45 17.18 -8.73
N ALA A 393 -68.07 18.35 -8.70
CA ALA A 393 -67.37 19.63 -8.75
C ALA A 393 -66.45 19.85 -7.54
N ASP A 394 -66.82 19.32 -6.36
CA ASP A 394 -65.99 19.34 -5.14
C ASP A 394 -64.73 18.46 -5.24
N MET A 395 -64.64 17.63 -6.30
CA MET A 395 -63.52 16.72 -6.57
C MET A 395 -62.83 17.03 -7.91
N ASN A 396 -62.83 18.29 -8.35
CA ASN A 396 -62.26 18.71 -9.64
C ASN A 396 -62.84 17.94 -10.83
N ASP A 397 -64.16 17.71 -10.83
CA ASP A 397 -64.89 16.96 -11.87
C ASP A 397 -64.40 15.51 -12.05
N MET A 398 -63.74 14.95 -11.04
CA MET A 398 -63.43 13.52 -10.95
C MET A 398 -64.52 12.79 -10.15
N SER A 399 -64.72 11.52 -10.47
CA SER A 399 -65.43 10.59 -9.59
C SER A 399 -64.56 10.24 -8.37
N PRO A 400 -65.13 9.80 -7.24
CA PRO A 400 -64.35 9.34 -6.09
C PRO A 400 -63.32 8.26 -6.44
N VAL A 401 -63.64 7.39 -7.41
CA VAL A 401 -62.72 6.36 -7.92
C VAL A 401 -61.58 6.96 -8.74
N GLU A 402 -61.87 7.87 -9.68
CA GLU A 402 -60.83 8.57 -10.45
C GLU A 402 -59.91 9.40 -9.53
N LEU A 403 -60.48 10.02 -8.49
CA LEU A 403 -59.74 10.77 -7.48
C LEU A 403 -58.80 9.87 -6.69
N ALA A 404 -59.23 8.66 -6.31
CA ALA A 404 -58.39 7.69 -5.62
C ALA A 404 -57.25 7.16 -6.51
N GLU A 405 -57.53 6.96 -7.80
CA GLU A 405 -56.55 6.53 -8.79
C GLU A 405 -55.44 7.57 -9.01
N ASP A 406 -55.77 8.86 -8.99
CA ASP A 406 -54.85 9.97 -9.27
C ASP A 406 -53.66 10.03 -8.30
N SER A 407 -53.90 9.93 -6.99
CA SER A 407 -52.84 10.05 -5.97
C SER A 407 -53.24 9.46 -4.62
N GLU A 408 -52.28 9.21 -3.72
CA GLU A 408 -52.56 8.79 -2.32
C GLU A 408 -53.33 9.87 -1.54
N ALA A 409 -53.06 11.15 -1.81
CA ALA A 409 -53.84 12.26 -1.27
C ALA A 409 -55.28 12.24 -1.81
N GLY A 410 -55.44 11.91 -3.10
CA GLY A 410 -56.73 11.67 -3.72
C GLY A 410 -57.50 10.52 -3.07
N LEU A 411 -56.84 9.39 -2.78
CA LEU A 411 -57.43 8.25 -2.05
C LEU A 411 -57.94 8.67 -0.66
N THR A 412 -57.17 9.46 0.06
CA THR A 412 -57.56 9.95 1.39
C THR A 412 -58.81 10.83 1.32
N ARG A 413 -58.84 11.78 0.38
CA ARG A 413 -60.02 12.62 0.13
C ARG A 413 -61.24 11.83 -0.31
N ALA A 414 -61.06 10.82 -1.15
CA ALA A 414 -62.14 9.93 -1.57
C ALA A 414 -62.74 9.16 -0.38
N ARG A 415 -61.90 8.69 0.54
CA ARG A 415 -62.34 8.03 1.80
C ARG A 415 -63.07 8.97 2.75
N GLU A 416 -62.60 10.20 2.89
CA GLU A 416 -63.28 11.22 3.69
C GLU A 416 -64.67 11.53 3.14
N ALA A 417 -64.78 11.66 1.81
CA ALA A 417 -66.05 11.88 1.14
C ALA A 417 -66.99 10.68 1.26
N LEU A 418 -66.48 9.45 1.13
CA LEU A 418 -67.24 8.22 1.40
C LEU A 418 -67.76 8.21 2.84
N SER A 419 -66.90 8.51 3.82
CA SER A 419 -67.29 8.56 5.24
C SER A 419 -68.32 9.66 5.53
N ALA A 420 -68.20 10.83 4.89
CA ALA A 420 -69.18 11.90 5.00
C ALA A 420 -70.53 11.48 4.40
N PHE A 421 -70.51 10.82 3.23
CA PHE A 421 -71.69 10.30 2.58
C PHE A 421 -72.40 9.23 3.42
N VAL A 422 -71.66 8.25 3.96
CA VAL A 422 -72.19 7.22 4.87
C VAL A 422 -72.81 7.86 6.11
N ARG A 423 -72.11 8.81 6.76
CA ARG A 423 -72.62 9.51 7.95
C ARG A 423 -73.90 10.27 7.66
N GLN A 424 -73.96 10.98 6.53
CA GLN A 424 -75.16 11.68 6.12
C GLN A 424 -76.33 10.71 5.93
N ARG A 425 -76.11 9.56 5.29
CA ARG A 425 -77.13 8.53 5.07
C ARG A 425 -77.61 7.90 6.38
N ARG A 426 -76.69 7.60 7.32
CA ARG A 426 -77.04 7.14 8.67
C ARG A 426 -77.87 8.18 9.43
N GLN A 427 -77.49 9.45 9.38
CA GLN A 427 -78.26 10.53 10.02
C GLN A 427 -79.66 10.68 9.40
N GLU A 428 -79.78 10.59 8.08
CA GLU A 428 -81.07 10.62 7.39
C GLU A 428 -81.94 9.41 7.78
N ALA A 429 -81.36 8.21 7.87
CA ALA A 429 -82.06 7.00 8.30
C ALA A 429 -82.46 7.04 9.79
N GLU A 430 -81.59 7.51 10.67
CA GLU A 430 -81.87 7.71 12.10
C GLU A 430 -82.96 8.76 12.31
N ALA A 431 -82.88 9.90 11.60
CA ALA A 431 -83.91 10.93 11.64
C ALA A 431 -85.25 10.41 11.13
N ALA A 432 -85.25 9.61 10.05
CA ALA A 432 -86.45 8.94 9.54
C ALA A 432 -87.02 7.94 10.57
N THR A 433 -86.18 7.15 11.22
CA THR A 433 -86.59 6.20 12.28
C THR A 433 -87.13 6.93 13.50
N GLN A 434 -86.50 8.01 13.92
CA GLN A 434 -86.93 8.81 15.06
C GLN A 434 -88.27 9.52 14.76
N LYS A 435 -88.40 10.07 13.56
CA LYS A 435 -89.66 10.61 13.05
C LYS A 435 -90.76 9.55 13.07
N ALA A 436 -90.50 8.35 12.52
CA ALA A 436 -91.46 7.24 12.54
C ALA A 436 -91.88 6.86 13.97
N LYS A 437 -90.92 6.75 14.92
CA LYS A 437 -91.23 6.47 16.34
C LYS A 437 -92.16 7.51 16.96
N PHE A 438 -91.95 8.80 16.70
CA PHE A 438 -92.82 9.84 17.24
C PHE A 438 -94.19 9.85 16.55
N GLN A 439 -94.24 9.56 15.25
CA GLN A 439 -95.48 9.37 14.50
C GLN A 439 -96.30 8.19 15.03
N ASP A 440 -95.65 7.07 15.36
CA ASP A 440 -96.30 5.92 15.98
C ASP A 440 -96.79 6.26 17.39
N LYS A 441 -95.96 6.91 18.21
CA LYS A 441 -96.35 7.35 19.57
C LYS A 441 -97.58 8.25 19.58
N ILE A 442 -97.67 9.24 18.68
CA ILE A 442 -98.84 10.13 18.64
C ILE A 442 -100.07 9.39 18.10
N ALA A 443 -99.89 8.45 17.17
CA ALA A 443 -100.96 7.59 16.67
C ALA A 443 -101.52 6.69 17.77
N ASP A 444 -100.65 6.07 18.58
CA ASP A 444 -101.05 5.21 19.69
C ASP A 444 -101.71 6.00 20.83
N LEU A 445 -101.17 7.18 21.17
CA LEU A 445 -101.79 8.08 22.16
C LEU A 445 -103.18 8.54 21.74
N ALA A 446 -103.36 8.88 20.45
CA ALA A 446 -104.67 9.27 19.94
C ALA A 446 -105.67 8.11 20.01
N LYS A 447 -105.26 6.90 19.60
CA LYS A 447 -106.09 5.69 19.69
C LYS A 447 -106.45 5.30 21.14
N GLY A 448 -105.57 5.57 22.10
CA GLY A 448 -105.79 5.26 23.52
C GLY A 448 -106.67 6.26 24.26
N ARG A 449 -106.81 7.50 23.77
CA ARG A 449 -107.54 8.58 24.45
C ARG A 449 -108.86 8.98 23.80
N LEU A 450 -109.06 8.66 22.53
CA LEU A 450 -110.25 9.01 21.75
C LEU A 450 -110.98 7.77 21.27
N SER A 451 -112.23 7.92 20.81
CA SER A 451 -112.95 6.88 20.09
C SER A 451 -112.23 6.55 18.77
N HIS A 452 -112.50 5.38 18.17
CA HIS A 452 -111.81 4.96 16.94
C HIS A 452 -112.01 5.95 15.77
N GLU A 453 -113.20 6.52 15.62
CA GLU A 453 -113.51 7.49 14.55
C GLU A 453 -112.83 8.85 14.82
N ASP A 454 -112.86 9.33 16.06
CA ASP A 454 -112.25 10.61 16.46
C ASP A 454 -110.72 10.57 16.40
N ALA A 455 -110.10 9.44 16.73
CA ALA A 455 -108.66 9.26 16.61
C ALA A 455 -108.18 9.35 15.15
N ILE A 456 -108.92 8.74 14.21
CA ILE A 456 -108.61 8.81 12.77
C ILE A 456 -108.83 10.24 12.26
N ALA A 457 -109.89 10.91 12.70
CA ALA A 457 -110.17 12.30 12.34
C ALA A 457 -109.04 13.23 12.82
N PHE A 458 -108.60 13.11 14.08
CA PHE A 458 -107.49 13.88 14.63
C PHE A 458 -106.21 13.69 13.82
N LEU A 459 -105.78 12.44 13.63
CA LEU A 459 -104.49 12.12 12.99
C LEU A 459 -104.40 12.58 11.52
N LYS A 460 -105.55 12.81 10.85
CA LYS A 460 -105.64 13.30 9.47
C LYS A 460 -106.07 14.77 9.37
N ALA A 461 -106.58 15.36 10.44
CA ALA A 461 -107.02 16.75 10.47
C ALA A 461 -105.86 17.69 10.13
N ARG A 462 -106.13 18.69 9.30
CA ARG A 462 -105.14 19.73 9.02
C ARG A 462 -105.33 20.84 10.04
N GLU A 463 -104.36 20.98 10.92
CA GLU A 463 -104.39 21.97 11.98
C GLU A 463 -103.61 23.21 11.52
N ASP A 464 -104.21 24.40 11.67
CA ASP A 464 -103.53 25.66 11.32
C ASP A 464 -102.31 25.90 12.23
N ASP A 465 -102.38 25.46 13.49
CA ASP A 465 -101.25 25.49 14.45
C ASP A 465 -100.04 24.67 13.98
N PHE A 466 -100.26 23.71 13.07
CA PHE A 466 -99.23 22.89 12.44
C PHE A 466 -98.88 23.34 11.02
N GLY A 467 -99.32 24.54 10.60
CA GLY A 467 -99.11 25.04 9.25
C GLY A 467 -99.87 24.26 8.18
N ARG A 468 -101.10 23.82 8.50
CA ARG A 468 -101.96 22.95 7.66
C ARG A 468 -101.40 21.55 7.40
N MET A 469 -100.42 21.10 8.18
CA MET A 469 -99.98 19.70 8.19
C MET A 469 -100.87 18.89 9.13
N SER A 470 -101.01 17.59 8.87
CA SER A 470 -101.65 16.70 9.84
C SER A 470 -100.73 16.44 11.04
N PRO A 471 -101.25 16.06 12.22
CA PRO A 471 -100.41 15.70 13.36
C PRO A 471 -99.37 14.63 13.00
N LEU A 472 -99.74 13.64 12.19
CA LEU A 472 -98.82 12.62 11.67
C LEU A 472 -97.70 13.21 10.80
N GLN A 473 -97.97 14.22 9.98
CA GLN A 473 -96.95 14.83 9.12
C GLN A 473 -96.09 15.85 9.86
N TYR A 474 -96.66 16.51 10.87
CA TYR A 474 -96.02 17.55 11.66
C TYR A 474 -95.03 16.98 12.69
N VAL A 475 -95.38 15.87 13.32
CA VAL A 475 -94.57 15.23 14.36
C VAL A 475 -93.32 14.61 13.75
N LYS A 476 -92.16 15.13 14.17
CA LYS A 476 -90.83 14.71 13.68
C LYS A 476 -89.78 14.59 14.79
N ASP A 477 -90.00 15.26 15.91
CA ASP A 477 -89.10 15.32 17.06
C ASP A 477 -89.93 15.49 18.35
N GLU A 478 -89.27 15.47 19.51
CA GLU A 478 -89.93 15.61 20.81
C GLU A 478 -90.71 16.94 20.94
N SER A 479 -90.18 18.03 20.39
CA SER A 479 -90.80 19.36 20.50
C SER A 479 -92.12 19.44 19.74
N THR A 480 -92.16 18.87 18.54
CA THR A 480 -93.34 18.78 17.69
C THR A 480 -94.33 17.75 18.23
N PHE A 481 -93.84 16.66 18.82
CA PHE A 481 -94.65 15.68 19.53
C PHE A 481 -95.38 16.29 20.74
N GLN A 482 -94.71 17.08 21.59
CA GLN A 482 -95.35 17.73 22.74
C GLN A 482 -96.46 18.70 22.33
N LYS A 483 -96.24 19.47 21.25
CA LYS A 483 -97.27 20.33 20.67
C LYS A 483 -98.46 19.53 20.16
N ALA A 484 -98.21 18.40 19.50
CA ALA A 484 -99.27 17.49 19.05
C ALA A 484 -100.05 16.88 20.25
N CYS A 485 -99.38 16.51 21.33
CA CYS A 485 -100.03 16.04 22.56
C CYS A 485 -100.91 17.10 23.22
N THR A 486 -100.47 18.36 23.22
CA THR A 486 -101.26 19.48 23.75
C THR A 486 -102.54 19.67 22.94
N LYS A 487 -102.44 19.56 21.61
CA LYS A 487 -103.60 19.63 20.71
C LYS A 487 -104.54 18.43 20.86
N LEU A 488 -103.97 17.23 21.05
CA LEU A 488 -104.74 16.01 21.34
C LEU A 488 -105.57 16.17 22.62
N ALA A 489 -105.03 16.79 23.68
CA ALA A 489 -105.78 17.05 24.92
C ALA A 489 -106.92 18.08 24.73
N GLN A 490 -106.72 19.08 23.86
CA GLN A 490 -107.79 20.01 23.47
C GLN A 490 -108.91 19.27 22.71
N TRP A 491 -108.54 18.38 21.79
CA TRP A 491 -109.46 17.50 21.07
C TRP A 491 -110.23 16.55 22.02
N GLU A 492 -109.56 15.95 23.00
CA GLU A 492 -110.20 15.10 24.03
C GLU A 492 -111.23 15.87 24.86
N THR A 493 -110.93 17.14 25.18
CA THR A 493 -111.86 18.01 25.92
C THR A 493 -113.06 18.41 25.07
N PHE A 494 -112.86 18.60 23.76
CA PHE A 494 -113.92 18.88 22.80
C PHE A 494 -114.82 17.65 22.57
N ALA A 495 -114.21 16.47 22.39
CA ALA A 495 -114.91 15.20 22.20
C ALA A 495 -115.68 14.72 23.44
N ARG A 496 -115.25 15.06 24.67
CA ARG A 496 -116.01 14.75 25.92
C ARG A 496 -117.18 15.69 26.21
N ARG A 497 -117.23 16.85 25.54
CA ARG A 497 -118.33 17.84 25.67
C ARG A 497 -119.37 17.72 24.56
N SER A 498 -119.09 16.88 23.57
CA SER A 498 -119.94 16.51 22.45
C SER A 498 -120.54 15.14 22.73
#